data_AF-A0A8C2HAJ8-F1
#
_entry.id   AF-A0A8C2HAJ8-F1
#
_cell.length_a   1.000
_cell.length_b   1.000
_cell.length_c   1.000
_cell.angle_alpha   90.00
_cell.angle_beta   90.00
_cell.angle_gamma   90.00
#
_symmetry.space_group_name_H-M   'P 1'
#
loop_
_entity.id
_entity.type
_entity.pdbx_description
1 polymer ?
#
loop_
_entity_poly.entity_id
_entity_poly.type
_entity_poly.pdbx_seq_one_letter_code
_entity_poly.pdbx_strand_id
1 'polypeptide(L)'
;MCVINVSCFPYTGEFEAGQSPSTPIKEMEDRACRGGGAKARGRGRKNNPSPPPDSDLERVFVWDLDETIIVFHSLLTGSYAQKYGKDPPLAVTLGLRMEEMIFNLADTHLFFNDLEECDQVHIDDASSDDNGQDLSTYSFATDGFHAAATSASLCLATGVRGGVDWMRKLAFRYRRVKELYCSYKNNVGGLLGPAKREAWLQLRAEVEALTDSWLTSALKSLSIISSRSNCVNVLVTTTQLIPALAKVLLYSLGSAFPIENIYSATKIGKESCFERIVSRFGTNITYVVIGDGRDEELDFLPVCALEL
;
A
#
# COMPACT_ATOMS: atom_id res chain seq x y z
N MET A 1 25.42 11.20 3.13
CA MET A 1 24.28 11.30 4.06
C MET A 1 23.14 11.96 3.31
N CYS A 2 22.11 11.21 2.93
CA CYS A 2 20.84 11.85 2.63
C CYS A 2 20.30 12.42 3.93
N VAL A 3 19.80 13.65 3.87
CA VAL A 3 19.09 14.26 4.99
C VAL A 3 17.77 13.50 5.10
N ILE A 4 17.69 12.59 6.07
CA ILE A 4 16.44 11.95 6.43
C ILE A 4 15.68 13.01 7.23
N ASN A 5 14.68 13.63 6.62
CA ASN A 5 13.79 14.54 7.34
C ASN A 5 12.89 13.69 8.24
N VAL A 6 12.87 14.02 9.53
CA VAL A 6 12.05 13.36 10.54
C VAL A 6 11.14 14.44 11.12
N SER A 7 9.88 14.46 10.70
CA SER A 7 8.84 15.29 11.32
C SER A 7 8.08 14.45 12.36
N CYS A 8 7.76 15.06 13.51
CA CYS A 8 7.10 14.40 14.64
C CYS A 8 6.03 15.34 15.21
N PHE A 9 4.81 14.85 15.40
CA PHE A 9 3.66 15.68 15.82
C PHE A 9 2.89 15.07 17.01
N PRO A 10 2.50 15.87 18.01
CA PRO A 10 1.37 15.60 18.88
C PRO A 10 0.10 16.31 18.37
N TYR A 11 -0.99 15.58 18.15
CA TYR A 11 -2.29 16.15 17.79
C TYR A 11 -3.05 16.56 19.06
N THR A 12 -3.38 17.86 19.20
CA THR A 12 -4.29 18.36 20.23
C THR A 12 -5.58 18.80 19.54
N GLY A 13 -6.63 17.97 19.64
CA GLY A 13 -7.95 18.31 19.10
C GLY A 13 -8.81 18.97 20.18
N GLU A 14 -9.08 20.27 20.05
CA GLU A 14 -10.25 20.89 20.68
C GLU A 14 -11.44 20.75 19.73
N PHE A 15 -12.46 20.02 20.15
CA PHE A 15 -13.77 20.00 19.49
C PHE A 15 -14.77 20.73 20.39
N GLU A 16 -15.22 21.91 19.95
CA GLU A 16 -16.31 22.65 20.58
C GLU A 16 -17.63 21.86 20.49
N ALA A 17 -18.30 21.72 21.63
CA ALA A 17 -19.60 21.08 21.76
C ALA A 17 -20.72 22.01 21.25
N GLY A 18 -21.09 21.85 19.98
CA GLY A 18 -22.23 22.54 19.35
C GLY A 18 -23.55 21.77 19.45
N GLN A 19 -24.32 22.10 20.49
CA GLN A 19 -25.80 22.08 20.62
C GLN A 19 -26.67 21.12 19.76
N SER A 20 -27.35 20.22 20.46
CA SER A 20 -28.51 19.45 19.97
C SER A 20 -29.80 20.29 19.92
N PRO A 21 -30.73 19.98 19.00
CA PRO A 21 -32.15 20.21 19.23
C PRO A 21 -32.94 18.90 19.34
N SER A 22 -33.74 18.85 20.40
CA SER A 22 -34.70 17.82 20.81
C SER A 22 -35.99 17.85 19.98
N THR A 23 -36.62 16.69 19.82
CA THR A 23 -38.03 16.57 19.35
C THR A 23 -38.84 15.70 20.32
N PRO A 24 -40.17 15.94 20.44
CA PRO A 24 -40.93 15.57 21.62
C PRO A 24 -41.60 14.20 21.54
N ILE A 25 -41.76 13.63 22.74
CA ILE A 25 -42.44 12.39 23.11
C ILE A 25 -43.93 12.42 22.71
N LYS A 26 -44.45 11.29 22.22
CA LYS A 26 -45.87 10.94 22.34
C LYS A 26 -46.03 9.44 22.64
N GLU A 27 -46.49 9.17 23.86
CA GLU A 27 -46.87 7.87 24.39
C GLU A 27 -48.22 7.40 23.81
N MET A 28 -48.38 6.09 23.59
CA MET A 28 -49.65 5.38 23.84
C MET A 28 -49.42 3.86 24.00
N GLU A 29 -50.07 3.30 25.02
CA GLU A 29 -49.86 1.98 25.62
C GLU A 29 -50.55 0.78 24.93
N ASP A 30 -50.00 -0.41 25.23
CA ASP A 30 -50.61 -1.72 25.49
C ASP A 30 -51.41 -2.54 24.45
N ARG A 31 -50.85 -3.73 24.12
CA ARG A 31 -51.40 -5.05 24.55
C ARG A 31 -50.59 -6.28 24.10
N ALA A 32 -50.12 -7.02 25.10
CA ALA A 32 -49.99 -8.48 25.28
C ALA A 32 -49.83 -9.50 24.11
N CYS A 33 -48.72 -10.23 24.19
CA CYS A 33 -48.55 -11.71 24.24
C CYS A 33 -48.50 -12.63 22.97
N ARG A 34 -47.36 -13.34 22.92
CA ARG A 34 -47.07 -14.73 22.44
C ARG A 34 -46.76 -14.99 20.95
N GLY A 35 -45.62 -15.66 20.73
CA GLY A 35 -45.38 -16.53 19.56
C GLY A 35 -43.97 -16.42 18.99
N GLY A 36 -43.17 -17.49 19.12
CA GLY A 36 -41.78 -17.54 18.66
C GLY A 36 -41.60 -17.58 17.14
N GLY A 37 -40.35 -17.40 16.70
CA GLY A 37 -39.96 -17.59 15.31
C GLY A 37 -38.68 -16.85 14.93
N ALA A 38 -37.65 -17.62 14.61
CA ALA A 38 -36.32 -17.16 14.20
C ALA A 38 -36.31 -16.14 13.04
N LYS A 39 -35.40 -15.16 13.12
CA LYS A 39 -34.63 -14.57 11.99
C LYS A 39 -33.65 -13.50 12.51
N ALA A 40 -32.39 -13.89 12.71
CA ALA A 40 -31.30 -12.93 12.86
C ALA A 40 -30.82 -12.52 11.45
N ARG A 41 -31.25 -11.35 10.98
CA ARG A 41 -30.63 -10.63 9.84
C ARG A 41 -29.67 -9.58 10.42
N GLY A 42 -28.42 -9.98 10.63
CA GLY A 42 -27.32 -9.06 10.93
C GLY A 42 -26.36 -9.02 9.74
N ARG A 43 -26.56 -8.08 8.81
CA ARG A 43 -25.66 -7.88 7.67
C ARG A 43 -24.45 -7.08 8.18
N GLY A 44 -23.48 -7.81 8.73
CA GLY A 44 -22.27 -7.27 9.33
C GLY A 44 -21.38 -6.58 8.29
N ARG A 45 -21.26 -5.27 8.42
CA ARG A 45 -20.24 -4.42 7.81
C ARG A 45 -18.90 -4.84 8.43
N LYS A 46 -18.14 -5.72 7.78
CA LYS A 46 -16.79 -6.08 8.25
C LYS A 46 -15.80 -5.04 7.72
N ASN A 47 -15.68 -3.97 8.51
CA ASN A 47 -14.56 -3.04 8.42
C ASN A 47 -13.25 -3.80 8.66
N ASN A 48 -12.23 -3.35 7.94
CA ASN A 48 -10.82 -3.57 8.22
C ASN A 48 -10.60 -3.57 9.75
N PRO A 49 -9.92 -4.56 10.37
CA PRO A 49 -9.78 -4.55 11.82
C PRO A 49 -8.88 -3.38 12.18
N SER A 50 -9.49 -2.31 12.69
CA SER A 50 -8.82 -1.37 13.58
C SER A 50 -8.13 -2.21 14.66
N PRO A 51 -6.89 -1.87 15.05
CA PRO A 51 -6.26 -2.57 16.16
C PRO A 51 -7.18 -2.48 17.40
N PRO A 52 -7.21 -3.52 18.26
CA PRO A 52 -8.09 -3.56 19.42
C PRO A 52 -7.86 -2.33 20.33
N PRO A 53 -8.87 -1.90 21.11
CA PRO A 53 -8.80 -0.69 21.95
C PRO A 53 -7.69 -0.73 23.02
N ASP A 54 -7.07 -1.88 23.27
CA ASP A 54 -5.85 -2.05 24.07
C ASP A 54 -4.61 -2.24 23.19
N SER A 55 -4.47 -1.44 22.13
CA SER A 55 -3.29 -1.45 21.29
C SER A 55 -2.22 -0.56 21.92
N ASP A 56 -1.18 -1.17 22.50
CA ASP A 56 0.05 -0.49 22.97
C ASP A 56 0.88 0.13 21.81
N LEU A 57 0.26 0.35 20.65
CA LEU A 57 0.90 0.99 19.51
C LEU A 57 1.18 2.44 19.87
N GLU A 58 2.45 2.84 19.82
CA GLU A 58 2.86 4.22 20.11
C GLU A 58 3.22 4.98 18.84
N ARG A 59 3.87 4.31 17.88
CA ARG A 59 4.47 4.97 16.73
C ARG A 59 4.16 4.27 15.40
N VAL A 60 3.81 5.06 14.41
CA VAL A 60 3.71 4.63 13.01
C VAL A 60 4.75 5.38 12.20
N PHE A 61 5.68 4.64 11.60
CA PHE A 61 6.71 5.16 10.71
C PHE A 61 6.22 5.05 9.28
N VAL A 62 5.96 6.19 8.65
CA VAL A 62 5.44 6.31 7.29
C VAL A 62 6.60 6.63 6.38
N TRP A 63 7.03 5.66 5.60
CA TRP A 63 8.18 5.74 4.71
C TRP A 63 7.77 6.07 3.28
N ASP A 64 8.56 6.89 2.60
CA ASP A 64 8.65 6.86 1.13
C ASP A 64 9.56 5.71 0.66
N LEU A 65 9.39 5.32 -0.60
CA LEU A 65 10.10 4.22 -1.22
C LEU A 65 11.34 4.69 -1.97
N ASP A 66 11.08 5.33 -3.10
CA ASP A 66 12.06 5.78 -4.09
C ASP A 66 12.92 6.89 -3.45
N GLU A 67 14.23 6.79 -3.61
CA GLU A 67 15.25 7.74 -3.14
C GLU A 67 15.31 7.94 -1.60
N THR A 68 14.52 7.15 -0.88
CA THR A 68 14.48 7.07 0.59
C THR A 68 14.95 5.69 1.09
N ILE A 69 14.19 4.63 0.86
CA ILE A 69 14.58 3.26 1.22
C ILE A 69 15.48 2.67 0.13
N ILE A 70 15.12 2.90 -1.13
CA ILE A 70 15.83 2.38 -2.30
C ILE A 70 16.42 3.52 -3.13
N VAL A 71 17.46 3.23 -3.89
CA VAL A 71 17.94 4.12 -4.97
C VAL A 71 17.48 3.48 -6.28
N PHE A 72 16.66 4.18 -7.06
CA PHE A 72 16.13 3.61 -8.29
C PHE A 72 15.97 4.67 -9.40
N HIS A 73 15.07 5.64 -9.22
CA HIS A 73 14.82 6.63 -10.27
C HIS A 73 16.07 7.47 -10.59
N SER A 74 16.87 7.78 -9.58
CA SER A 74 18.13 8.49 -9.70
C SER A 74 19.25 7.67 -10.38
N LEU A 75 19.12 6.33 -10.46
CA LEU A 75 19.98 5.49 -11.29
C LEU A 75 19.63 5.66 -12.77
N LEU A 76 18.34 5.62 -13.12
CA LEU A 76 17.85 5.76 -14.50
C LEU A 76 18.23 7.09 -15.14
N THR A 77 18.22 8.16 -14.34
CA THR A 77 18.61 9.51 -14.80
C THR A 77 20.11 9.77 -14.72
N GLY A 78 20.89 8.89 -14.08
CA GLY A 78 22.31 9.09 -13.79
C GLY A 78 22.59 10.16 -12.73
N SER A 79 21.56 10.78 -12.15
CA SER A 79 21.69 11.86 -11.17
C SER A 79 22.31 11.39 -9.85
N TYR A 80 22.08 10.14 -9.43
CA TYR A 80 22.78 9.54 -8.29
C TYR A 80 24.30 9.53 -8.53
N ALA A 81 24.71 9.06 -9.71
CA ALA A 81 26.12 8.94 -10.06
C ALA A 81 26.82 10.30 -10.10
N GLN A 82 26.17 11.31 -10.66
CA GLN A 82 26.68 12.68 -10.66
C GLN A 82 26.84 13.24 -9.23
N LYS A 83 25.84 13.03 -8.38
CA LYS A 83 25.84 13.54 -6.99
C LYS A 83 26.91 12.89 -6.12
N TYR A 84 27.17 11.60 -6.29
CA TYR A 84 28.05 10.81 -5.43
C TYR A 84 29.37 10.39 -6.09
N GLY A 85 29.70 10.96 -7.25
CA GLY A 85 30.97 10.69 -7.96
C GLY A 85 31.11 9.23 -8.41
N LYS A 86 30.02 8.61 -8.87
CA LYS A 86 30.01 7.24 -9.44
C LYS A 86 30.04 7.30 -10.97
N ASP A 87 30.22 6.15 -11.62
CA ASP A 87 30.18 6.03 -13.08
C ASP A 87 28.72 6.13 -13.62
N PRO A 88 28.35 7.18 -14.37
CA PRO A 88 26.97 7.36 -14.82
C PRO A 88 26.48 6.30 -15.81
N PRO A 89 27.24 5.88 -16.85
CA PRO A 89 26.84 4.78 -17.73
C PRO A 89 26.55 3.47 -17.00
N LEU A 90 27.38 3.09 -16.03
CA LEU A 90 27.11 1.92 -15.18
C LEU A 90 25.83 2.09 -14.37
N ALA A 91 25.64 3.25 -13.72
CA ALA A 91 24.44 3.51 -12.92
C ALA A 91 23.15 3.38 -13.74
N VAL A 92 23.11 3.99 -14.92
CA VAL A 92 21.97 3.89 -15.85
C VAL A 92 21.75 2.44 -16.30
N THR A 93 22.82 1.72 -16.62
CA THR A 93 22.74 0.30 -17.02
C THR A 93 22.13 -0.56 -15.92
N LEU A 94 22.55 -0.38 -14.66
CA LEU A 94 21.97 -1.11 -13.52
C LEU A 94 20.52 -0.71 -13.26
N GLY A 95 20.19 0.59 -13.39
CA GLY A 95 18.83 1.10 -13.29
C GLY A 95 17.90 0.44 -14.31
N LEU A 96 18.28 0.40 -15.59
CA LEU A 96 17.49 -0.21 -16.67
C LEU A 96 17.30 -1.72 -16.48
N ARG A 97 18.35 -2.44 -16.05
CA ARG A 97 18.22 -3.87 -15.72
C ARG A 97 17.26 -4.10 -14.56
N MET A 98 17.26 -3.23 -13.56
CA MET A 98 16.32 -3.34 -12.44
C MET A 98 14.89 -3.01 -12.85
N GLU A 99 14.71 -1.97 -13.68
CA GLU A 99 13.42 -1.61 -14.26
C GLU A 99 12.81 -2.77 -15.06
N GLU A 100 13.61 -3.40 -15.93
CA GLU A 100 13.20 -4.59 -16.68
C GLU A 100 12.72 -5.70 -15.73
N MET A 101 13.45 -5.97 -14.65
CA MET A 101 13.05 -6.98 -13.66
C MET A 101 11.75 -6.61 -12.93
N ILE A 102 11.57 -5.33 -12.56
CA ILE A 102 10.36 -4.83 -11.89
C ILE A 102 9.14 -5.06 -12.77
N PHE A 103 9.16 -4.56 -14.00
CA PHE A 103 8.03 -4.70 -14.92
C PHE A 103 7.81 -6.16 -15.32
N ASN A 104 8.88 -6.92 -15.55
CA ASN A 104 8.74 -8.33 -15.87
C ASN A 104 8.07 -9.14 -14.73
N LEU A 105 8.41 -8.86 -13.47
CA LEU A 105 7.73 -9.49 -12.32
C LEU A 105 6.27 -9.05 -12.24
N ALA A 106 6.03 -7.74 -12.39
CA ALA A 106 4.70 -7.15 -12.33
C ALA A 106 3.75 -7.75 -13.39
N ASP A 107 4.20 -7.85 -14.63
CA ASP A 107 3.44 -8.44 -15.74
C ASP A 107 3.24 -9.94 -15.59
N THR A 108 4.30 -10.68 -15.27
CA THR A 108 4.26 -12.15 -15.27
C THR A 108 3.46 -12.70 -14.10
N HIS A 109 3.53 -12.04 -12.94
CA HIS A 109 3.01 -12.61 -11.69
C HIS A 109 1.93 -11.77 -11.03
N LEU A 110 1.89 -10.45 -11.26
CA LEU A 110 1.03 -9.53 -10.51
C LEU A 110 -0.05 -8.87 -11.37
N PHE A 111 -0.33 -9.42 -12.55
CA PHE A 111 -1.41 -8.98 -13.44
C PHE A 111 -1.29 -7.50 -13.86
N PHE A 112 -0.08 -6.96 -13.98
CA PHE A 112 0.08 -5.53 -14.27
C PHE A 112 -0.59 -5.11 -15.59
N ASN A 113 -0.40 -5.88 -16.67
CA ASN A 113 -1.15 -5.70 -17.93
C ASN A 113 -2.68 -5.62 -17.78
N ASP A 114 -3.27 -6.30 -16.79
CA ASP A 114 -4.71 -6.22 -16.54
C ASP A 114 -5.06 -5.04 -15.63
N LEU A 115 -4.19 -4.70 -14.68
CA LEU A 115 -4.48 -3.79 -13.58
C LEU A 115 -4.02 -2.34 -13.80
N GLU A 116 -3.17 -2.08 -14.79
CA GLU A 116 -2.57 -0.75 -15.05
C GLU A 116 -3.62 0.37 -15.13
N GLU A 117 -4.69 0.18 -15.93
CA GLU A 117 -5.74 1.19 -16.10
C GLU A 117 -6.69 1.29 -14.90
N CYS A 118 -6.74 0.26 -14.05
CA CYS A 118 -7.64 0.17 -12.90
C CYS A 118 -6.92 0.10 -11.55
N ASP A 119 -5.73 0.70 -11.47
CA ASP A 119 -4.86 0.72 -10.30
C ASP A 119 -5.59 1.18 -9.02
N GLN A 120 -5.21 0.61 -7.87
CA GLN A 120 -5.83 0.86 -6.58
C GLN A 120 -4.85 1.51 -5.63
N VAL A 121 -5.35 2.31 -4.70
CA VAL A 121 -4.51 2.94 -3.66
C VAL A 121 -4.02 1.89 -2.66
N HIS A 122 -4.87 0.94 -2.30
CA HIS A 122 -4.57 -0.09 -1.30
C HIS A 122 -5.08 -1.46 -1.74
N ILE A 123 -4.37 -2.53 -1.33
CA ILE A 123 -4.59 -3.91 -1.79
C ILE A 123 -6.03 -4.42 -1.58
N ASP A 124 -6.70 -3.93 -0.53
CA ASP A 124 -8.05 -4.36 -0.15
C ASP A 124 -9.17 -3.43 -0.66
N ASP A 125 -8.88 -2.41 -1.49
CA ASP A 125 -9.88 -1.43 -1.92
C ASP A 125 -10.99 -2.03 -2.81
N ALA A 126 -10.70 -3.11 -3.54
CA ALA A 126 -11.69 -3.87 -4.32
C ALA A 126 -12.33 -5.05 -3.55
N SER A 127 -11.96 -5.28 -2.29
CA SER A 127 -12.32 -6.51 -1.56
C SER A 127 -13.82 -6.68 -1.30
N SER A 128 -14.62 -5.61 -1.34
CA SER A 128 -16.08 -5.65 -1.13
C SER A 128 -16.82 -6.47 -2.19
N ASP A 129 -16.26 -6.56 -3.40
CA ASP A 129 -16.87 -7.25 -4.54
C ASP A 129 -16.40 -8.71 -4.67
N ASP A 130 -15.47 -9.12 -3.80
CA ASP A 130 -14.97 -10.48 -3.69
C ASP A 130 -15.98 -11.39 -2.95
N ASN A 131 -16.22 -12.59 -3.47
CA ASN A 131 -17.09 -13.59 -2.86
C ASN A 131 -16.33 -14.64 -2.02
N GLY A 132 -15.01 -14.53 -1.91
CA GLY A 132 -14.15 -15.43 -1.16
C GLY A 132 -13.98 -16.81 -1.79
N GLN A 133 -14.30 -16.99 -3.09
CA GLN A 133 -14.08 -18.27 -3.75
C GLN A 133 -12.59 -18.61 -3.80
N ASP A 134 -12.29 -19.91 -3.76
CA ASP A 134 -10.92 -20.39 -3.98
C ASP A 134 -10.45 -20.03 -5.40
N LEU A 135 -9.24 -19.48 -5.50
CA LEU A 135 -8.65 -19.04 -6.76
C LEU A 135 -7.60 -20.03 -7.28
N SER A 136 -7.34 -21.15 -6.58
CA SER A 136 -6.31 -22.11 -6.98
C SER A 136 -6.53 -22.72 -8.37
N THR A 137 -7.80 -22.86 -8.77
CA THR A 137 -8.21 -23.41 -10.08
C THR A 137 -8.84 -22.36 -10.99
N TYR A 138 -8.84 -21.08 -10.59
CA TYR A 138 -9.43 -20.00 -11.36
C TYR A 138 -8.54 -19.60 -12.55
N SER A 139 -9.12 -19.53 -13.75
CA SER A 139 -8.39 -19.22 -14.98
C SER A 139 -8.47 -17.73 -15.32
N PHE A 140 -7.53 -16.94 -14.78
CA PHE A 140 -7.44 -15.49 -15.04
C PHE A 140 -7.27 -15.16 -16.53
N ALA A 141 -6.53 -15.99 -17.28
CA ALA A 141 -6.25 -15.74 -18.70
C ALA A 141 -7.50 -15.84 -19.60
N THR A 142 -8.54 -16.53 -19.16
CA THR A 142 -9.75 -16.79 -19.96
C THR A 142 -11.03 -16.29 -19.32
N ASP A 143 -10.94 -15.52 -18.23
CA ASP A 143 -12.12 -15.04 -17.51
C ASP A 143 -12.84 -13.85 -18.17
N GLY A 144 -12.32 -13.34 -19.28
CA GLY A 144 -12.92 -12.26 -20.05
C GLY A 144 -12.92 -10.90 -19.34
N PHE A 145 -11.93 -10.63 -18.47
CA PHE A 145 -11.80 -9.38 -17.73
C PHE A 145 -11.89 -8.11 -18.61
N HIS A 146 -11.09 -8.04 -19.68
CA HIS A 146 -11.10 -6.90 -20.62
C HIS A 146 -12.42 -6.72 -21.38
N ALA A 147 -13.10 -7.83 -21.72
CA ALA A 147 -14.42 -7.78 -22.35
C ALA A 147 -15.50 -7.27 -21.37
N ALA A 148 -15.37 -7.60 -20.08
CA ALA A 148 -16.25 -7.08 -19.03
C ALA A 148 -15.99 -5.58 -18.76
N ALA A 149 -14.75 -5.11 -18.89
CA ALA A 149 -14.38 -3.70 -18.73
C ALA A 149 -15.02 -2.81 -19.80
N THR A 150 -14.90 -3.19 -21.07
CA THR A 150 -15.52 -2.47 -22.20
C THR A 150 -17.04 -2.43 -22.08
N SER A 151 -17.65 -3.53 -21.62
CA SER A 151 -19.10 -3.61 -21.36
C SER A 151 -19.54 -2.72 -20.19
N ALA A 152 -18.69 -2.54 -19.17
CA ALA A 152 -18.97 -1.66 -18.04
C ALA A 152 -19.00 -0.18 -18.44
N SER A 153 -18.16 0.22 -19.41
CA SER A 153 -18.11 1.60 -19.93
C SER A 153 -19.31 1.98 -20.84
N LEU A 154 -20.05 1.00 -21.37
CA LEU A 154 -21.07 1.21 -22.43
C LEU A 154 -22.54 1.14 -21.98
N CYS A 155 -22.85 0.83 -20.71
CA CYS A 155 -24.22 0.49 -20.30
C CYS A 155 -24.98 1.59 -19.55
N LEU A 156 -25.49 2.59 -20.29
CA LEU A 156 -26.57 3.50 -19.85
C LEU A 156 -27.99 3.01 -20.19
N ALA A 157 -28.15 1.82 -20.78
CA ALA A 157 -29.47 1.24 -21.04
C ALA A 157 -29.43 -0.29 -20.89
N THR A 158 -30.09 -0.83 -19.85
CA THR A 158 -30.42 -2.27 -19.66
C THR A 158 -29.34 -3.28 -19.22
N GLY A 159 -28.28 -2.91 -18.47
CA GLY A 159 -27.21 -3.87 -18.12
C GLY A 159 -26.45 -3.69 -16.80
N VAL A 160 -27.12 -3.69 -15.64
CA VAL A 160 -26.46 -3.60 -14.31
C VAL A 160 -25.49 -4.79 -14.01
N ARG A 161 -25.52 -5.88 -14.79
CA ARG A 161 -24.71 -7.09 -14.55
C ARG A 161 -23.24 -6.97 -14.98
N GLY A 162 -22.90 -6.14 -15.96
CA GLY A 162 -21.54 -6.06 -16.52
C GLY A 162 -20.51 -5.48 -15.54
N GLY A 163 -20.84 -4.35 -14.91
CA GLY A 163 -19.97 -3.70 -13.93
C GLY A 163 -19.74 -4.55 -12.67
N VAL A 164 -20.77 -5.25 -12.19
CA VAL A 164 -20.66 -6.12 -11.00
C VAL A 164 -19.75 -7.34 -11.25
N ASP A 165 -19.83 -7.94 -12.44
CA ASP A 165 -18.96 -9.05 -12.81
C ASP A 165 -17.50 -8.58 -12.98
N TRP A 166 -17.29 -7.42 -13.60
CA TRP A 166 -15.96 -6.82 -13.74
C TRP A 166 -15.32 -6.50 -12.39
N MET A 167 -16.05 -5.85 -11.48
CA MET A 167 -15.56 -5.53 -10.13
C MET A 167 -15.15 -6.78 -9.34
N ARG A 168 -15.90 -7.88 -9.49
CA ARG A 168 -15.53 -9.16 -8.87
C ARG A 168 -14.22 -9.72 -9.42
N LYS A 169 -14.03 -9.68 -10.74
CA LYS A 169 -12.79 -10.14 -11.39
C LYS A 169 -11.58 -9.26 -11.05
N LEU A 170 -11.81 -7.96 -10.84
CA LEU A 170 -10.82 -7.03 -10.30
C LEU A 170 -10.40 -7.45 -8.88
N ALA A 171 -11.38 -7.70 -8.01
CA ALA A 171 -11.15 -8.14 -6.65
C ALA A 171 -10.35 -9.46 -6.58
N PHE A 172 -10.65 -10.42 -7.46
CA PHE A 172 -9.89 -11.68 -7.55
C PHE A 172 -8.42 -11.46 -7.90
N ARG A 173 -8.10 -10.54 -8.81
CA ARG A 173 -6.71 -10.23 -9.18
C ARG A 173 -5.96 -9.64 -8.00
N TYR A 174 -6.53 -8.65 -7.30
CA TYR A 174 -5.89 -8.07 -6.12
C TYR A 174 -5.77 -9.06 -4.96
N ARG A 175 -6.77 -9.91 -4.71
CA ARG A 175 -6.62 -10.99 -3.72
C ARG A 175 -5.52 -11.98 -4.12
N ARG A 176 -5.43 -12.34 -5.40
CA ARG A 176 -4.37 -13.22 -5.88
C ARG A 176 -2.97 -12.59 -5.75
N VAL A 177 -2.84 -11.29 -6.03
CA VAL A 177 -1.63 -10.51 -5.76
C VAL A 177 -1.27 -10.57 -4.28
N LYS A 178 -2.27 -10.41 -3.40
CA LYS A 178 -2.09 -10.51 -1.94
C LYS A 178 -1.55 -11.88 -1.52
N GLU A 179 -2.12 -12.97 -2.03
CA GLU A 179 -1.68 -14.34 -1.78
C GLU A 179 -0.23 -14.58 -2.23
N LEU A 180 0.11 -14.12 -3.44
CA LEU A 180 1.46 -14.25 -4.02
C LEU A 180 2.48 -13.47 -3.21
N TYR A 181 2.19 -12.21 -2.88
CA TYR A 181 3.06 -11.40 -2.05
C TYR A 181 3.31 -12.08 -0.69
N CYS A 182 2.26 -12.50 0.01
CA CYS A 182 2.38 -13.14 1.32
C CYS A 182 3.18 -14.44 1.28
N SER A 183 3.03 -15.22 0.20
CA SER A 183 3.74 -16.48 0.00
C SER A 183 5.22 -16.30 -0.35
N TYR A 184 5.56 -15.23 -1.10
CA TYR A 184 6.90 -15.05 -1.69
C TYR A 184 7.70 -13.88 -1.12
N LYS A 185 7.17 -13.07 -0.19
CA LYS A 185 7.89 -11.94 0.43
C LYS A 185 9.23 -12.30 1.07
N ASN A 186 9.38 -13.55 1.52
CA ASN A 186 10.63 -14.09 2.08
C ASN A 186 11.33 -15.11 1.15
N ASN A 187 10.81 -15.33 -0.06
CA ASN A 187 11.33 -16.30 -1.03
C ASN A 187 11.15 -15.83 -2.48
N VAL A 188 11.55 -14.58 -2.76
CA VAL A 188 11.37 -13.96 -4.09
C VAL A 188 12.06 -14.75 -5.20
N GLY A 189 13.21 -15.37 -4.91
CA GLY A 189 13.89 -16.25 -5.85
C GLY A 189 13.06 -17.47 -6.29
N GLY A 190 12.15 -17.96 -5.43
CA GLY A 190 11.21 -19.02 -5.78
C GLY A 190 10.09 -18.54 -6.72
N LEU A 191 9.69 -17.27 -6.62
CA LEU A 191 8.72 -16.65 -7.53
C LEU A 191 9.33 -16.42 -8.91
N LEU A 192 10.55 -15.90 -8.95
CA LEU A 192 11.28 -15.58 -10.19
C LEU A 192 11.70 -16.82 -10.99
N GLY A 193 11.95 -17.94 -10.31
CA GLY A 193 12.55 -19.13 -10.89
C GLY A 193 14.08 -19.06 -11.01
N PRO A 194 14.76 -20.19 -11.28
CA PRO A 194 16.21 -20.32 -11.09
C PRO A 194 17.06 -19.33 -11.91
N ALA A 195 16.77 -19.19 -13.20
CA ALA A 195 17.56 -18.33 -14.09
C ALA A 195 17.44 -16.83 -13.72
N LYS A 196 16.21 -16.35 -13.53
CA LYS A 196 15.97 -14.95 -13.14
C LYS A 196 16.45 -14.66 -11.71
N ARG A 197 16.42 -15.64 -10.81
CA ARG A 197 16.95 -15.51 -9.45
C ARG A 197 18.45 -15.20 -9.45
N GLU A 198 19.25 -15.88 -10.28
CA GLU A 198 20.70 -15.63 -10.32
C GLU A 198 21.00 -14.22 -10.85
N ALA A 199 20.37 -13.84 -11.97
CA ALA A 199 20.49 -12.49 -12.53
C ALA A 199 20.05 -11.40 -11.53
N TRP A 200 18.96 -11.64 -10.79
CA TRP A 200 18.48 -10.76 -9.73
C TRP A 200 19.51 -10.57 -8.62
N LEU A 201 20.06 -11.66 -8.07
CA LEU A 201 21.02 -11.59 -6.98
C LEU A 201 22.31 -10.88 -7.40
N GLN A 202 22.78 -11.13 -8.62
CA GLN A 202 23.92 -10.43 -9.18
C GLN A 202 23.63 -8.92 -9.33
N LEU A 203 22.49 -8.56 -9.93
CA LEU A 203 22.09 -7.17 -10.10
C LEU A 203 21.96 -6.44 -8.75
N ARG A 204 21.38 -7.10 -7.75
CA ARG A 204 21.25 -6.54 -6.39
C ARG A 204 22.60 -6.29 -5.75
N ALA A 205 23.57 -7.19 -5.93
CA ALA A 205 24.94 -7.00 -5.43
C ALA A 205 25.66 -5.83 -6.13
N GLU A 206 25.52 -5.70 -7.45
CA GLU A 206 26.10 -4.60 -8.21
C GLU A 206 25.49 -3.24 -7.81
N VAL A 207 24.17 -3.16 -7.65
CA VAL A 207 23.47 -1.96 -7.17
C VAL A 207 23.91 -1.61 -5.75
N GLU A 208 24.03 -2.59 -4.84
CA GLU A 208 24.48 -2.35 -3.47
C GLU A 208 25.90 -1.78 -3.41
N ALA A 209 26.80 -2.32 -4.25
CA ALA A 209 28.18 -1.84 -4.37
C ALA A 209 28.24 -0.42 -4.95
N LEU A 210 27.45 -0.12 -5.97
CA LEU A 210 27.39 1.22 -6.57
C LEU A 210 26.84 2.26 -5.57
N THR A 211 25.86 1.85 -4.75
CA THR A 211 25.11 2.72 -3.84
C THR A 211 25.68 2.77 -2.42
N ASP A 212 26.92 2.31 -2.22
CA ASP A 212 27.63 2.34 -0.93
C ASP A 212 26.79 1.76 0.23
N SER A 213 26.11 0.64 -0.01
CA SER A 213 25.26 -0.04 0.97
C SER A 213 24.05 0.78 1.46
N TRP A 214 23.47 1.63 0.60
CA TRP A 214 22.29 2.43 0.91
C TRP A 214 21.15 1.57 1.47
N LEU A 215 20.77 0.54 0.73
CA LEU A 215 19.63 -0.28 1.10
C LEU A 215 19.91 -1.13 2.35
N THR A 216 21.12 -1.67 2.51
CA THR A 216 21.50 -2.36 3.75
C THR A 216 21.31 -1.44 4.96
N SER A 217 21.60 -0.14 4.81
CA SER A 217 21.40 0.85 5.87
C SER A 217 19.91 1.07 6.16
N ALA A 218 19.08 1.23 5.13
CA ALA A 218 17.63 1.36 5.29
C ALA A 218 17.00 0.10 5.92
N LEU A 219 17.40 -1.10 5.49
CA LEU A 219 16.93 -2.39 6.04
C LEU A 219 17.25 -2.54 7.52
N LYS A 220 18.40 -2.05 7.99
CA LYS A 220 18.74 -2.03 9.42
C LYS A 220 17.74 -1.18 10.21
N SER A 221 17.43 0.03 9.74
CA SER A 221 16.45 0.92 10.37
C SER A 221 15.05 0.30 10.40
N LEU A 222 14.60 -0.25 9.27
CA LEU A 222 13.31 -0.95 9.15
C LEU A 222 13.22 -2.14 10.12
N SER A 223 14.30 -2.92 10.24
CA SER A 223 14.38 -4.07 11.15
C SER A 223 14.31 -3.66 12.62
N ILE A 224 15.04 -2.60 13.02
CA ILE A 224 14.96 -2.06 14.38
C ILE A 224 13.52 -1.67 14.73
N ILE A 225 12.82 -0.98 13.82
CA ILE A 225 11.41 -0.62 14.04
C ILE A 225 10.54 -1.86 14.13
N SER A 226 10.72 -2.82 13.22
CA SER A 226 9.92 -4.07 13.18
C SER A 226 10.12 -4.94 14.43
N SER A 227 11.25 -4.81 15.12
CA SER A 227 11.52 -5.53 16.37
C SER A 227 10.76 -4.98 17.60
N ARG A 228 10.19 -3.77 17.49
CA ARG A 228 9.48 -3.09 18.59
C ARG A 228 7.99 -3.37 18.48
N SER A 229 7.40 -3.96 19.51
CA SER A 229 5.96 -4.33 19.53
C SER A 229 5.02 -3.12 19.45
N ASN A 230 5.48 -1.95 19.86
CA ASN A 230 4.73 -0.70 19.87
C ASN A 230 4.99 0.19 18.63
N CYS A 231 5.64 -0.35 17.59
CA CYS A 231 5.93 0.38 16.36
C CYS A 231 5.48 -0.38 15.12
N VAL A 232 5.07 0.36 14.09
CA VAL A 232 4.69 -0.20 12.79
C VAL A 232 5.35 0.57 11.65
N ASN A 233 5.83 -0.14 10.63
CA ASN A 233 6.24 0.44 9.36
C ASN A 233 5.06 0.46 8.38
N VAL A 234 4.87 1.60 7.72
CA VAL A 234 3.92 1.84 6.63
C VAL A 234 4.67 2.46 5.45
N LEU A 235 4.36 2.04 4.24
CA LEU A 235 4.94 2.55 2.99
C LEU A 235 3.90 3.37 2.24
N VAL A 236 4.26 4.59 1.85
CA VAL A 236 3.47 5.45 0.97
C VAL A 236 4.36 5.87 -0.19
N THR A 237 4.02 5.48 -1.42
CA THR A 237 4.84 5.78 -2.61
C THR A 237 3.98 6.37 -3.72
N THR A 238 4.57 7.23 -4.56
CA THR A 238 3.93 7.76 -5.77
C THR A 238 3.94 6.78 -6.95
N THR A 239 4.57 5.61 -6.81
CA THR A 239 4.51 4.51 -7.78
C THR A 239 3.13 3.83 -7.72
N GLN A 240 2.58 3.41 -8.88
CA GLN A 240 1.35 2.58 -8.93
C GLN A 240 1.50 1.34 -8.06
N LEU A 241 0.39 0.83 -7.50
CA LEU A 241 0.47 -0.20 -6.45
C LEU A 241 1.16 -1.47 -6.93
N ILE A 242 0.85 -1.96 -8.13
CA ILE A 242 1.41 -3.23 -8.63
C ILE A 242 2.93 -3.16 -8.85
N PRO A 243 3.48 -2.17 -9.59
CA PRO A 243 4.94 -1.98 -9.68
C PRO A 243 5.59 -1.68 -8.32
N ALA A 244 4.90 -0.98 -7.40
CA ALA A 244 5.41 -0.76 -6.05
C ALA A 244 5.58 -2.08 -5.28
N LEU A 245 4.61 -3.00 -5.35
CA LEU A 245 4.73 -4.33 -4.76
C LEU A 245 5.87 -5.14 -5.39
N ALA A 246 6.06 -5.03 -6.71
CA ALA A 246 7.19 -5.65 -7.39
C ALA A 246 8.54 -5.11 -6.90
N LYS A 247 8.69 -3.78 -6.74
CA LYS A 247 9.86 -3.15 -6.12
C LYS A 247 10.08 -3.68 -4.70
N VAL A 248 9.05 -3.69 -3.86
CA VAL A 248 9.13 -4.18 -2.48
C VAL A 248 9.61 -5.62 -2.40
N LEU A 249 9.16 -6.50 -3.30
CA LEU A 249 9.66 -7.87 -3.40
C LEU A 249 11.14 -7.90 -3.85
N LEU A 250 11.48 -7.27 -4.98
CA LEU A 250 12.83 -7.34 -5.55
C LEU A 250 13.90 -6.68 -4.69
N TYR A 251 13.53 -5.70 -3.87
CA TYR A 251 14.42 -5.07 -2.89
C TYR A 251 14.41 -5.75 -1.51
N SER A 252 13.73 -6.90 -1.39
CA SER A 252 13.64 -7.70 -0.16
C SER A 252 13.04 -6.96 1.04
N LEU A 253 12.09 -6.07 0.78
CA LEU A 253 11.42 -5.23 1.77
C LEU A 253 10.16 -5.89 2.36
N GLY A 254 9.68 -6.99 1.78
CA GLY A 254 8.39 -7.55 2.15
C GLY A 254 8.29 -8.16 3.55
N SER A 255 9.42 -8.44 4.20
CA SER A 255 9.43 -8.82 5.62
C SER A 255 9.11 -7.64 6.54
N ALA A 256 9.50 -6.42 6.15
CA ALA A 256 9.30 -5.19 6.93
C ALA A 256 7.94 -4.54 6.69
N PHE A 257 7.36 -4.74 5.50
CA PHE A 257 6.06 -4.18 5.13
C PHE A 257 5.05 -5.29 4.90
N PRO A 258 4.11 -5.52 5.84
CA PRO A 258 2.86 -6.21 5.51
C PRO A 258 2.22 -5.56 4.30
N ILE A 259 1.59 -6.33 3.41
CA ILE A 259 1.01 -5.80 2.18
C ILE A 259 -0.13 -4.80 2.45
N GLU A 260 -0.82 -4.97 3.57
CA GLU A 260 -1.84 -4.04 4.07
C GLU A 260 -1.24 -2.72 4.56
N ASN A 261 0.08 -2.62 4.70
CA ASN A 261 0.76 -1.39 5.11
C ASN A 261 1.42 -0.67 3.92
N ILE A 262 1.04 -1.01 2.69
CA ILE A 262 1.56 -0.39 1.47
C ILE A 262 0.43 0.39 0.79
N TYR A 263 0.67 1.68 0.55
CA TYR A 263 -0.27 2.60 -0.07
C TYR A 263 0.37 3.23 -1.32
N SER A 264 -0.36 3.22 -2.43
CA SER A 264 -0.01 3.97 -3.62
C SER A 264 -0.71 5.33 -3.62
N ALA A 265 0.09 6.39 -3.61
CA ALA A 265 -0.34 7.77 -3.69
C ALA A 265 -0.57 8.25 -5.13
N THR A 266 -0.38 7.40 -6.15
CA THR A 266 -0.40 7.82 -7.57
C THR A 266 -1.69 8.54 -7.97
N LYS A 267 -2.84 8.09 -7.46
CA LYS A 267 -4.16 8.65 -7.82
C LYS A 267 -4.66 9.75 -6.88
N ILE A 268 -4.36 9.63 -5.58
CA ILE A 268 -4.99 10.46 -4.54
C ILE A 268 -4.01 11.41 -3.83
N GLY A 269 -2.71 11.34 -4.14
CA GLY A 269 -1.67 12.09 -3.45
C GLY A 269 -1.29 11.50 -2.08
N LYS A 270 -0.15 11.94 -1.53
CA LYS A 270 0.37 11.46 -0.24
C LYS A 270 -0.50 11.91 0.93
N GLU A 271 -0.99 13.15 0.92
CA GLU A 271 -1.87 13.71 1.96
C GLU A 271 -3.10 12.82 2.22
N SER A 272 -3.85 12.48 1.17
CA SER A 272 -5.01 11.59 1.28
C SER A 272 -4.63 10.18 1.79
N CYS A 273 -3.45 9.66 1.44
CA CYS A 273 -2.94 8.42 2.03
C CYS A 273 -2.67 8.55 3.53
N PHE A 274 -2.10 9.68 3.98
CA PHE A 274 -1.84 9.95 5.39
C PHE A 274 -3.15 10.03 6.19
N GLU A 275 -4.19 10.69 5.67
CA GLU A 275 -5.52 10.70 6.30
C GLU A 275 -6.10 9.29 6.47
N ARG A 276 -5.96 8.44 5.45
CA ARG A 276 -6.38 7.03 5.51
C ARG A 276 -5.60 6.25 6.56
N ILE A 277 -4.30 6.51 6.70
CA ILE A 277 -3.42 5.89 7.70
C ILE A 277 -3.85 6.33 9.11
N VAL A 278 -4.05 7.62 9.34
CA VAL A 278 -4.53 8.16 10.63
C VAL A 278 -5.90 7.59 10.98
N SER A 279 -6.81 7.51 10.01
CA SER A 279 -8.14 6.90 10.20
C SER A 279 -8.06 5.42 10.58
N ARG A 280 -7.02 4.70 10.14
CA ARG A 280 -6.83 3.28 10.43
C ARG A 280 -6.18 3.03 11.80
N PHE A 281 -5.11 3.76 12.11
CA PHE A 281 -4.31 3.53 13.32
C PHE A 281 -4.76 4.37 14.51
N GLY A 282 -5.51 5.44 14.30
CA GLY A 282 -6.08 6.31 15.33
C GLY A 282 -5.30 7.62 15.52
N THR A 283 -5.93 8.59 16.17
CA THR A 283 -5.35 9.94 16.37
C THR A 283 -4.41 10.02 17.58
N ASN A 284 -4.47 9.06 18.50
CA ASN A 284 -3.62 9.01 19.70
C ASN A 284 -2.31 8.23 19.47
N ILE A 285 -1.70 8.40 18.30
CA ILE A 285 -0.48 7.73 17.85
C ILE A 285 0.50 8.79 17.38
N THR A 286 1.80 8.61 17.63
CA THR A 286 2.83 9.46 17.03
C THR A 286 3.17 8.98 15.62
N TYR A 287 2.95 9.83 14.63
CA TYR A 287 3.32 9.56 13.25
C TYR A 287 4.68 10.18 12.94
N VAL A 288 5.55 9.39 12.30
CA VAL A 288 6.88 9.81 11.86
C VAL A 288 6.96 9.61 10.36
N VAL A 289 6.97 10.71 9.59
CA VAL A 289 7.08 10.67 8.14
C VAL A 289 8.55 10.73 7.74
N ILE A 290 8.96 9.85 6.83
CA ILE A 290 10.34 9.68 6.40
C ILE A 290 10.38 9.64 4.87
N GLY A 291 11.01 10.63 4.25
CA GLY A 291 11.32 10.59 2.83
C GLY A 291 12.31 11.68 2.37
N ASP A 292 12.53 11.77 1.06
CA ASP A 292 13.45 12.71 0.41
C ASP A 292 12.75 13.81 -0.41
N GLY A 293 11.41 13.81 -0.48
CA GLY A 293 10.62 14.73 -1.30
C GLY A 293 10.46 16.13 -0.69
N ARG A 294 10.41 17.19 -1.51
CA ARG A 294 10.14 18.57 -1.04
C ARG A 294 8.71 18.74 -0.49
N ASP A 295 7.75 17.95 -0.98
CA ASP A 295 6.36 17.99 -0.50
C ASP A 295 6.28 17.54 0.97
N GLU A 296 7.22 16.71 1.43
CA GLU A 296 7.34 16.27 2.82
C GLU A 296 7.93 17.35 3.73
N GLU A 297 8.59 18.34 3.14
CA GLU A 297 9.04 19.56 3.81
C GLU A 297 7.89 20.57 3.91
N LEU A 298 7.09 20.78 2.86
CA LEU A 298 6.16 21.91 2.75
C LEU A 298 4.72 21.64 3.23
N ASP A 299 4.17 20.43 3.08
CA ASP A 299 2.75 20.18 3.37
C ASP A 299 2.41 20.09 4.87
N PHE A 300 3.43 20.14 5.74
CA PHE A 300 3.24 20.21 7.20
C PHE A 300 3.97 21.41 7.85
N LEU A 301 4.45 22.35 7.03
CA LEU A 301 5.19 23.54 7.48
C LEU A 301 4.36 24.78 7.87
N PRO A 302 3.07 24.70 8.25
CA PRO A 302 2.50 25.78 9.05
C PRO A 302 2.13 25.35 10.47
N VAL A 303 2.78 24.37 11.10
CA VAL A 303 2.76 24.26 12.58
C VAL A 303 4.05 23.63 13.10
N CYS A 304 5.10 24.45 13.28
CA CYS A 304 6.12 24.36 14.35
C CYS A 304 7.36 25.18 13.97
N ALA A 305 7.22 26.50 14.01
CA ALA A 305 8.28 27.34 14.52
C ALA A 305 7.99 27.55 16.02
N LEU A 306 8.63 26.76 16.87
CA LEU A 306 8.81 27.00 18.32
C LEU A 306 9.89 26.03 18.79
N GLU A 307 11.14 26.46 18.67
CA GLU A 307 11.97 26.98 19.78
C GLU A 307 12.80 25.86 20.41
N LEU A 308 14.11 25.93 20.16
CA LEU A 308 15.13 25.44 21.10
C LEU A 308 15.10 26.28 22.37
#